data_AF-A0A8I1R9P6-F1
#
_entry.id   AF-A0A8I1R9P6-F1
#
_cell.length_a   1.000
_cell.length_b   1.000
_cell.length_c   1.000
_cell.angle_alpha   90.00
_cell.angle_beta   90.00
_cell.angle_gamma   90.00
#
_symmetry.space_group_name_H-M   'P 1'
#
loop_
_entity.id
_entity.type
_entity.pdbx_description
1 polymer ?
#
loop_
_entity_poly.entity_id
_entity_poly.type
_entity_poly.pdbx_seq_one_letter_code
_entity_poly.pdbx_strand_id
1 'polypeptide(L)'
;ASGPRSGLGEIRIPENEPGSSIMPGKVNPTQCEALTMLCAQVAGNDVAIGIGAASGNFELNVFQPLIAHNALQSLRLLADGMASFDRHCAAGIEPDRERIGGLLERSLMLVTALNPHIGYERSAEIAKKAHREGTTLREAALALGYVDAAQFDAWVRPQDMLGPHA
;
A
#
# COMPACT_ATOMS: atom_id res chain seq x y z
N ALA A 1 -0.69 7.91 -3.31
CA ALA A 1 -0.92 9.36 -3.45
C ALA A 1 -0.08 10.24 -2.52
N SER A 2 0.62 9.73 -1.49
CA SER A 2 1.51 10.60 -0.69
C SER A 2 2.56 11.27 -1.58
N GLY A 3 2.68 12.60 -1.52
CA GLY A 3 3.44 13.37 -2.50
C GLY A 3 3.01 14.85 -2.54
N PRO A 4 3.17 15.54 -3.70
CA PRO A 4 3.55 14.97 -5.00
C PRO A 4 5.05 14.73 -5.16
N ARG A 5 5.92 15.38 -4.36
CA ARG A 5 7.38 15.32 -4.54
C ARG A 5 8.14 14.64 -3.40
N SER A 6 7.60 14.67 -2.19
CA SER A 6 8.29 14.22 -0.97
C SER A 6 7.64 12.97 -0.34
N GLY A 7 7.00 12.13 -1.16
CA GLY A 7 6.33 10.90 -0.75
C GLY A 7 6.60 9.73 -1.69
N LEU A 8 5.73 8.72 -1.66
CA LEU A 8 5.86 7.55 -2.53
C LEU A 8 5.49 7.90 -3.98
N GLY A 9 4.34 8.52 -4.19
CA GLY A 9 3.90 9.03 -5.50
C GLY A 9 3.52 7.98 -6.55
N GLU A 10 3.34 6.70 -6.20
CA GLU A 10 3.09 5.63 -7.18
C GLU A 10 1.69 5.66 -7.81
N ILE A 11 0.70 6.22 -7.11
CA ILE A 11 -0.67 6.34 -7.59
C ILE A 11 -1.18 7.77 -7.41
N ARG A 12 -2.04 8.18 -8.32
CA ARG A 12 -2.83 9.42 -8.28
C ARG A 12 -4.28 9.07 -7.91
N ILE A 13 -4.92 9.97 -7.20
CA ILE A 13 -6.32 9.85 -6.78
C ILE A 13 -7.08 11.10 -7.24
N PRO A 14 -8.41 11.02 -7.42
CA PRO A 14 -9.22 12.17 -7.80
C PRO A 14 -9.11 13.34 -6.80
N GLU A 15 -9.13 14.56 -7.34
CA GLU A 15 -9.14 15.79 -6.57
C GLU A 15 -10.58 16.30 -6.44
N ASN A 16 -11.22 16.09 -5.30
CA ASN A 16 -12.63 16.45 -5.10
C ASN A 16 -12.80 17.86 -4.51
N GLU A 17 -11.89 18.28 -3.62
CA GLU A 17 -11.92 19.56 -2.93
C GLU A 17 -10.52 20.19 -2.78
N PRO A 18 -10.42 21.53 -2.65
CA PRO A 18 -9.17 22.17 -2.25
C PRO A 18 -8.69 21.67 -0.88
N GLY A 19 -7.46 21.15 -0.81
CA GLY A 19 -6.93 20.49 0.39
C GLY A 19 -6.35 21.42 1.46
N SER A 20 -6.22 22.72 1.20
CA SER A 20 -5.74 23.68 2.19
C SER A 20 -6.17 25.11 1.88
N SER A 21 -6.53 25.84 2.92
CA SER A 21 -6.83 27.28 2.84
C SER A 21 -5.59 28.15 2.59
N ILE A 22 -4.37 27.66 2.88
CA ILE A 22 -3.12 28.43 2.81
C ILE A 22 -2.12 27.89 1.78
N MET A 23 -2.27 26.64 1.32
CA MET A 23 -1.39 26.03 0.31
C MET A 23 -2.14 25.82 -1.01
N PRO A 24 -2.08 26.79 -1.95
CA PRO A 24 -2.69 26.66 -3.27
C PRO A 24 -2.23 25.40 -3.99
N GLY A 25 -3.17 24.66 -4.57
CA GLY A 25 -2.89 23.43 -5.33
C GLY A 25 -2.58 22.20 -4.47
N LYS A 26 -2.65 22.29 -3.12
CA LYS A 26 -2.57 21.10 -2.26
C LYS A 26 -3.89 20.33 -2.32
N VAL A 27 -3.80 19.02 -2.55
CA VAL A 27 -4.93 18.10 -2.49
C VAL A 27 -4.63 16.99 -1.49
N ASN A 28 -5.61 16.69 -0.64
CA ASN A 28 -5.50 15.65 0.40
C ASN A 28 -6.35 14.43 0.03
N PRO A 29 -6.03 13.24 0.56
CA PRO A 29 -6.84 12.04 0.37
C PRO A 29 -8.07 12.02 1.29
N THR A 30 -8.96 13.01 1.17
CA THR A 30 -10.11 13.24 2.07
C THR A 30 -11.05 12.04 2.20
N GLN A 31 -11.25 11.29 1.11
CA GLN A 31 -12.05 10.06 1.14
C GLN A 31 -11.39 8.95 1.96
N CYS A 32 -10.06 8.82 1.92
CA CYS A 32 -9.32 7.89 2.78
C CYS A 32 -9.42 8.31 4.26
N GLU A 33 -9.38 9.60 4.54
CA GLU A 33 -9.52 10.15 5.90
C GLU A 33 -10.92 9.83 6.46
N ALA A 34 -11.98 10.09 5.69
CA ALA A 34 -13.35 9.74 6.08
C ALA A 34 -13.53 8.24 6.33
N LEU A 35 -13.00 7.39 5.43
CA LEU A 35 -13.10 5.93 5.56
C LEU A 35 -12.37 5.40 6.79
N THR A 36 -11.20 5.95 7.14
CA THR A 36 -10.48 5.52 8.35
C THR A 36 -11.18 5.97 9.63
N MET A 37 -11.75 7.17 9.68
CA MET A 37 -12.56 7.63 10.82
C MET A 37 -13.80 6.77 11.05
N LEU A 38 -14.54 6.42 10.00
CA LEU A 38 -15.74 5.58 10.16
C LEU A 38 -15.38 4.13 10.53
N CYS A 39 -14.25 3.59 10.07
CA CYS A 39 -13.77 2.27 10.50
C CYS A 39 -13.44 2.27 12.00
N ALA A 40 -12.83 3.35 12.52
CA ALA A 40 -12.58 3.49 13.95
C ALA A 40 -13.90 3.55 14.76
N GLN A 41 -14.91 4.25 14.25
CA GLN A 41 -16.24 4.28 14.88
C GLN A 41 -16.89 2.89 14.89
N VAL A 42 -16.83 2.15 13.79
CA VAL A 42 -17.36 0.78 13.69
C VAL A 42 -16.68 -0.15 14.70
N ALA A 43 -15.36 -0.02 14.89
CA ALA A 43 -14.64 -0.79 15.91
C ALA A 43 -15.11 -0.46 17.34
N GLY A 44 -15.38 0.82 17.63
CA GLY A 44 -15.99 1.22 18.92
C GLY A 44 -17.39 0.65 19.12
N ASN A 45 -18.21 0.65 18.06
CA ASN A 45 -19.55 0.09 18.07
C ASN A 45 -19.53 -1.43 18.33
N ASP A 46 -18.55 -2.16 17.79
CA ASP A 46 -18.38 -3.59 18.02
C ASP A 46 -18.12 -3.90 19.51
N VAL A 47 -17.27 -3.10 20.19
CA VAL A 47 -17.06 -3.22 21.63
C VAL A 47 -18.36 -3.00 22.41
N ALA A 48 -19.15 -1.98 22.06
CA ALA A 48 -20.43 -1.71 22.70
C ALA A 48 -21.44 -2.86 22.50
N ILE A 49 -21.47 -3.44 21.29
CA ILE A 49 -22.27 -4.63 20.97
C ILE A 49 -21.81 -5.82 21.82
N GLY A 50 -20.50 -6.08 21.89
CA GLY A 50 -19.93 -7.19 22.66
C GLY A 50 -20.29 -7.10 24.15
N ILE A 51 -20.16 -5.92 24.76
CA ILE A 51 -20.57 -5.67 26.14
C ILE A 51 -22.08 -5.90 26.31
N GLY A 52 -22.91 -5.33 25.42
CA GLY A 52 -24.36 -5.50 25.47
C GLY A 52 -24.79 -6.97 25.34
N ALA A 53 -24.17 -7.71 24.43
CA ALA A 53 -24.46 -9.12 24.21
C ALA A 53 -24.10 -9.99 25.44
N ALA A 54 -23.01 -9.67 26.12
CA ALA A 54 -22.57 -10.37 27.33
C ALA A 54 -23.39 -10.03 28.60
N SER A 55 -24.23 -9.00 28.57
CA SER A 55 -24.93 -8.45 29.75
C SER A 55 -26.36 -8.99 29.94
N GLY A 56 -26.67 -10.18 29.40
CA GLY A 56 -27.97 -10.84 29.59
C GLY A 56 -28.18 -11.32 31.02
N ASN A 57 -29.42 -11.25 31.52
CA ASN A 57 -29.78 -11.76 32.84
C ASN A 57 -30.97 -12.73 32.71
N PHE A 58 -30.73 -13.99 33.07
CA PHE A 58 -31.71 -15.09 33.01
C PHE A 58 -32.38 -15.22 31.62
N GLU A 59 -33.70 -15.15 31.54
CA GLU A 59 -34.47 -15.45 30.33
C GLU A 59 -34.40 -14.37 29.24
N LEU A 60 -33.87 -13.18 29.54
CA LEU A 60 -33.90 -12.07 28.58
C LEU A 60 -32.69 -11.13 28.67
N ASN A 61 -32.08 -10.83 27.53
CA ASN A 61 -31.11 -9.74 27.41
C ASN A 61 -31.87 -8.42 27.15
N VAL A 62 -31.70 -7.43 28.04
CA VAL A 62 -32.36 -6.11 27.96
C VAL A 62 -31.52 -5.03 27.27
N PHE A 63 -30.31 -5.36 26.81
CA PHE A 63 -29.42 -4.47 26.04
C PHE A 63 -29.72 -4.46 24.53
N GLN A 64 -30.81 -5.11 24.09
CA GLN A 64 -31.21 -5.20 22.67
C GLN A 64 -31.23 -3.84 21.95
N PRO A 65 -31.73 -2.72 22.54
CA PRO A 65 -31.70 -1.42 21.87
C PRO A 65 -30.28 -0.91 21.61
N LEU A 66 -29.33 -1.11 22.55
CA LEU A 66 -27.92 -0.74 22.39
C LEU A 66 -27.30 -1.53 21.25
N ILE A 67 -27.51 -2.85 21.23
CA ILE A 67 -26.99 -3.75 20.20
C ILE A 67 -27.53 -3.35 18.83
N ALA A 68 -28.85 -3.21 18.70
CA ALA A 68 -29.50 -2.85 17.45
C ALA A 68 -29.04 -1.49 16.93
N HIS A 69 -28.93 -0.47 17.80
CA HIS A 69 -28.47 0.85 17.42
C HIS A 69 -27.05 0.83 16.85
N ASN A 70 -26.10 0.24 17.58
CA ASN A 70 -24.71 0.18 17.15
C ASN A 70 -24.54 -0.64 15.87
N ALA A 71 -25.28 -1.75 15.72
CA ALA A 71 -25.26 -2.56 14.51
C ALA A 71 -25.78 -1.77 13.29
N LEU A 72 -26.94 -1.12 13.41
CA LEU A 72 -27.54 -0.34 12.32
C LEU A 72 -26.70 0.90 11.97
N GLN A 73 -26.11 1.56 12.96
CA GLN A 73 -25.20 2.68 12.71
C GLN A 73 -23.94 2.20 11.97
N SER A 74 -23.32 1.10 12.39
CA SER A 74 -22.14 0.54 11.71
C SER A 74 -22.45 0.16 10.27
N LEU A 75 -23.59 -0.49 10.03
CA LEU A 75 -24.04 -0.84 8.68
C LEU A 75 -24.18 0.39 7.78
N ARG A 76 -24.81 1.44 8.29
CA ARG A 76 -24.98 2.69 7.55
C ARG A 76 -23.64 3.37 7.25
N LEU A 77 -22.77 3.51 8.26
CA LEU A 77 -21.45 4.12 8.09
C LEU A 77 -20.59 3.39 7.07
N LEU A 78 -20.59 2.04 7.12
CA LEU A 78 -19.86 1.22 6.15
C LEU A 78 -20.46 1.34 4.75
N ALA A 79 -21.78 1.21 4.61
CA ALA A 79 -22.44 1.26 3.31
C ALA A 79 -22.22 2.62 2.62
N ASP A 80 -22.53 3.71 3.32
CA ASP A 80 -22.37 5.08 2.80
C ASP A 80 -20.89 5.39 2.55
N GLY A 81 -20.01 5.00 3.48
CA GLY A 81 -18.57 5.20 3.40
C GLY A 81 -17.91 4.48 2.23
N MET A 82 -18.23 3.20 2.02
CA MET A 82 -17.72 2.42 0.89
C MET A 82 -18.23 2.97 -0.45
N ALA A 83 -19.51 3.33 -0.54
CA ALA A 83 -20.07 3.90 -1.75
C ALA A 83 -19.45 5.28 -2.09
N SER A 84 -19.20 6.12 -1.08
CA SER A 84 -18.50 7.39 -1.26
C SER A 84 -17.05 7.18 -1.69
N PHE A 85 -16.33 6.28 -1.01
CA PHE A 85 -14.93 5.99 -1.32
C PHE A 85 -14.76 5.42 -2.73
N ASP A 86 -15.64 4.51 -3.15
CA ASP A 86 -15.63 3.95 -4.50
C ASP A 86 -15.79 5.06 -5.56
N ARG A 87 -16.85 5.86 -5.43
CA ARG A 87 -17.20 6.92 -6.38
C ARG A 87 -16.16 8.04 -6.44
N HIS A 88 -15.65 8.47 -5.30
CA HIS A 88 -14.85 9.69 -5.18
C HIS A 88 -13.35 9.42 -5.00
N CYS A 89 -12.92 8.16 -4.94
CA CYS A 89 -11.52 7.80 -4.82
C CYS A 89 -11.16 6.57 -5.67
N ALA A 90 -11.71 5.40 -5.33
CA ALA A 90 -11.24 4.12 -5.84
C ALA A 90 -11.39 4.00 -7.37
N ALA A 91 -12.55 4.37 -7.90
CA ALA A 91 -12.85 4.28 -9.33
C ALA A 91 -11.96 5.18 -10.21
N GLY A 92 -11.31 6.18 -9.63
CA GLY A 92 -10.42 7.12 -10.34
C GLY A 92 -8.94 6.96 -10.00
N ILE A 93 -8.53 5.86 -9.37
CA ILE A 93 -7.12 5.58 -9.10
C ILE A 93 -6.38 5.35 -10.42
N GLU A 94 -5.32 6.12 -10.66
CA GLU A 94 -4.45 5.99 -11.84
C GLU A 94 -2.99 5.76 -11.42
N PRO A 95 -2.24 4.87 -12.10
CA PRO A 95 -0.84 4.64 -11.80
C PRO A 95 0.04 5.78 -12.36
N ASP A 96 1.01 6.22 -11.57
CA ASP A 96 2.10 7.06 -12.04
C ASP A 96 3.23 6.17 -12.59
N ARG A 97 3.11 5.80 -13.88
CA ARG A 97 4.00 4.81 -14.52
C ARG A 97 5.47 5.23 -14.53
N GLU A 98 5.73 6.53 -14.68
CA GLU A 98 7.09 7.07 -14.65
C GLU A 98 7.69 6.90 -13.25
N ARG A 99 6.95 7.29 -12.21
CA ARG A 99 7.39 7.12 -10.82
C ARG A 99 7.59 5.66 -10.46
N ILE A 100 6.65 4.79 -10.79
CA ILE A 100 6.73 3.35 -10.55
C ILE A 100 7.97 2.76 -11.24
N GLY A 101 8.18 3.09 -12.53
CA GLY A 101 9.35 2.63 -13.28
C GLY A 101 10.67 3.09 -12.65
N GLY A 102 10.77 4.37 -12.28
CA GLY A 102 11.97 4.90 -11.64
C GLY A 102 12.24 4.31 -10.25
N LEU A 103 11.21 3.91 -9.49
CA LEU A 103 11.38 3.19 -8.22
C LEU A 103 11.84 1.75 -8.46
N LEU A 104 11.29 1.08 -9.48
CA LEU A 104 11.66 -0.28 -9.86
C LEU A 104 13.13 -0.37 -10.26
N GLU A 105 13.59 0.52 -11.14
CA GLU A 105 14.99 0.57 -11.62
C GLU A 105 16.00 0.83 -10.51
N ARG A 106 15.60 1.58 -9.47
CA ARG A 106 16.45 1.89 -8.32
C ARG A 106 16.39 0.84 -7.21
N SER A 107 15.51 -0.15 -7.32
CA SER A 107 15.34 -1.17 -6.30
C SER A 107 16.54 -2.12 -6.26
N LEU A 108 17.12 -2.30 -5.08
CA LEU A 108 18.17 -3.28 -4.86
C LEU A 108 17.64 -4.70 -4.67
N MET A 109 16.32 -4.89 -4.59
CA MET A 109 15.73 -6.21 -4.34
C MET A 109 15.61 -7.07 -5.60
N LEU A 110 15.73 -6.47 -6.79
CA LEU A 110 15.84 -7.22 -8.05
C LEU A 110 17.06 -8.14 -8.11
N VAL A 111 18.04 -7.92 -7.21
CA VAL A 111 19.21 -8.79 -7.04
C VAL A 111 18.83 -10.24 -6.72
N THR A 112 17.64 -10.48 -6.16
CA THR A 112 17.15 -11.83 -5.84
C THR A 112 17.01 -12.72 -7.08
N ALA A 113 16.81 -12.13 -8.27
CA ALA A 113 16.82 -12.84 -9.54
C ALA A 113 18.18 -13.50 -9.84
N LEU A 114 19.26 -13.01 -9.25
CA LEU A 114 20.61 -13.56 -9.46
C LEU A 114 20.87 -14.81 -8.58
N ASN A 115 20.12 -15.01 -7.50
CA ASN A 115 20.36 -16.10 -6.54
C ASN A 115 20.44 -17.49 -7.20
N PRO A 116 19.55 -17.88 -8.13
CA PRO A 116 19.62 -19.20 -8.78
C PRO A 116 20.85 -19.38 -9.69
N HIS A 117 21.46 -18.27 -10.14
CA HIS A 117 22.55 -18.29 -11.12
C HIS A 117 23.93 -18.18 -10.47
N ILE A 118 24.08 -17.35 -9.44
CA ILE A 118 25.38 -17.05 -8.80
C ILE A 118 25.41 -17.33 -7.29
N GLY A 119 24.30 -17.80 -6.72
CA GLY A 119 24.16 -18.06 -5.30
C GLY A 119 23.88 -16.79 -4.47
N TYR A 120 23.45 -17.01 -3.23
CA TYR A 120 23.04 -15.94 -2.31
C TYR A 120 24.21 -15.01 -1.93
N GLU A 121 25.38 -15.55 -1.61
CA GLU A 121 26.51 -14.74 -1.12
C GLU A 121 26.95 -13.69 -2.13
N ARG A 122 27.12 -14.09 -3.40
CA ARG A 122 27.51 -13.18 -4.49
C ARG A 122 26.43 -12.13 -4.76
N SER A 123 25.16 -12.53 -4.75
CA SER A 123 24.02 -11.61 -4.92
C SER A 123 23.96 -10.59 -3.78
N ALA A 124 24.15 -11.02 -2.54
CA ALA A 124 24.18 -10.13 -1.38
C ALA A 124 25.35 -9.13 -1.45
N GLU A 125 26.51 -9.55 -1.95
CA GLU A 125 27.66 -8.67 -2.17
C GLU A 125 27.38 -7.59 -3.22
N ILE A 126 26.74 -7.95 -4.34
CA ILE A 126 26.29 -6.99 -5.37
C ILE A 126 25.37 -5.93 -4.76
N ALA A 127 24.35 -6.33 -4.00
CA ALA A 127 23.41 -5.39 -3.39
C ALA A 127 24.10 -4.48 -2.37
N LYS A 128 25.00 -5.02 -1.53
CA LYS A 128 25.76 -4.23 -0.55
C LYS A 128 26.68 -3.22 -1.25
N LYS A 129 27.34 -3.62 -2.34
CA LYS A 129 28.18 -2.73 -3.14
C LYS A 129 27.36 -1.60 -3.75
N ALA A 130 26.26 -1.93 -4.43
CA ALA A 130 25.35 -0.96 -5.04
C ALA A 130 24.84 0.06 -4.02
N HIS A 131 24.41 -0.41 -2.84
CA HIS A 131 23.95 0.46 -1.76
C HIS A 131 25.05 1.41 -1.25
N ARG A 132 26.24 0.88 -0.96
CA ARG A 132 27.36 1.64 -0.40
C ARG A 132 27.89 2.69 -1.38
N GLU A 133 27.90 2.37 -2.67
CA GLU A 133 28.47 3.22 -3.72
C GLU A 133 27.41 4.10 -4.40
N GLY A 134 26.13 3.91 -4.08
CA GLY A 134 25.03 4.64 -4.70
C GLY A 134 24.84 4.31 -6.19
N THR A 135 25.32 3.14 -6.63
CA THR A 135 25.24 2.68 -8.01
C THR A 135 24.03 1.77 -8.22
N THR A 136 23.70 1.50 -9.48
CA THR A 136 22.69 0.51 -9.85
C THR A 136 23.18 -0.92 -9.55
N LEU A 137 22.24 -1.87 -9.42
CA LEU A 137 22.60 -3.29 -9.32
C LEU A 137 23.42 -3.76 -10.51
N ARG A 138 23.09 -3.29 -11.72
CA ARG A 138 23.79 -3.66 -12.95
C ARG A 138 25.25 -3.22 -12.92
N GLU A 139 25.51 -1.96 -12.57
CA GLU A 139 26.87 -1.42 -12.44
C GLU A 139 27.67 -2.19 -11.38
N ALA A 140 27.09 -2.45 -10.21
CA ALA A 140 27.76 -3.19 -9.15
C ALA A 140 28.06 -4.65 -9.54
N ALA A 141 27.13 -5.32 -10.24
CA ALA A 141 27.27 -6.69 -10.69
C ALA A 141 28.38 -6.85 -11.73
N LEU A 142 28.44 -5.93 -12.70
CA LEU A 142 29.50 -5.87 -13.70
C LEU A 142 30.86 -5.53 -13.08
N ALA A 143 30.91 -4.59 -12.14
CA ALA A 143 32.14 -4.19 -11.47
C ALA A 143 32.75 -5.30 -10.59
N LEU A 144 31.93 -6.17 -10.01
CA LEU A 144 32.38 -7.35 -9.26
C LEU A 144 32.76 -8.52 -10.19
N GLY A 145 32.39 -8.47 -11.46
CA GLY A 145 32.69 -9.53 -12.44
C GLY A 145 31.95 -10.84 -12.18
N TYR A 146 30.88 -10.83 -11.39
CA TYR A 146 30.09 -12.04 -11.11
C TYR A 146 29.14 -12.40 -12.24
N VAL A 147 28.76 -11.42 -13.05
CA VAL A 147 27.92 -11.57 -14.24
C VAL A 147 28.39 -10.60 -15.31
N ASP A 148 28.15 -10.96 -16.58
CA ASP A 148 28.28 -10.02 -17.69
C ASP A 148 26.97 -9.27 -17.99
N ALA A 149 27.03 -8.34 -18.94
CA ALA A 149 25.88 -7.50 -19.30
C ALA A 149 24.72 -8.31 -19.88
N ALA A 150 25.01 -9.30 -20.73
CA ALA A 150 23.99 -10.12 -21.36
C ALA A 150 23.30 -11.03 -20.33
N GLN A 151 24.07 -11.60 -19.40
CA GLN A 151 23.56 -12.38 -18.29
C GLN A 151 22.65 -11.54 -17.38
N PHE A 152 23.10 -10.34 -16.98
CA PHE A 152 22.28 -9.47 -16.13
C PHE A 152 20.96 -9.11 -16.81
N ASP A 153 21.01 -8.69 -18.07
CA ASP A 153 19.82 -8.28 -18.83
C ASP A 153 18.87 -9.47 -19.13
N ALA A 154 19.40 -10.69 -19.20
CA ALA A 154 18.63 -11.92 -19.37
C ALA A 154 17.99 -12.42 -18.07
N TRP A 155 18.69 -12.31 -16.93
CA TRP A 155 18.25 -12.89 -15.66
C TRP A 155 17.42 -11.92 -14.82
N VAL A 156 17.72 -10.63 -14.86
CA VAL A 156 17.04 -9.61 -14.06
C VAL A 156 15.89 -9.00 -14.87
N ARG A 157 14.79 -9.74 -14.98
CA ARG A 157 13.59 -9.34 -15.73
C ARG A 157 12.41 -9.18 -14.77
N PRO A 158 12.08 -7.95 -14.30
CA PRO A 158 11.02 -7.74 -13.32
C PRO A 158 9.66 -8.34 -13.69
N GLN A 159 9.32 -8.33 -14.99
CA GLN A 159 8.10 -8.94 -15.52
C GLN A 159 8.02 -10.45 -15.33
N ASP A 160 9.17 -11.12 -15.16
CA ASP A 160 9.25 -12.56 -14.91
C ASP A 160 9.31 -12.88 -13.40
N MET A 161 9.41 -11.88 -12.52
CA MET A 161 9.54 -12.02 -11.06
C MET A 161 8.21 -11.87 -10.31
N LEU A 162 7.07 -12.08 -11.00
CA LEU A 162 5.72 -11.80 -10.47
C LEU A 162 5.06 -13.01 -9.78
N GLY A 163 5.74 -14.15 -9.71
CA GLY A 163 5.23 -15.38 -9.13
C GLY A 163 6.20 -16.56 -9.33
N PRO A 164 5.88 -17.76 -8.83
CA PRO A 164 6.68 -18.95 -9.09
C PRO A 164 6.73 -19.26 -10.59
N HIS A 165 7.90 -19.66 -11.07
CA HIS A 165 8.06 -20.20 -12.44
C HIS A 165 7.38 -21.57 -12.52
N ALA A 166 6.57 -21.78 -13.57
CA ALA A 166 5.95 -23.07 -13.88
C ALA A 166 6.96 -24.05 -14.49
#